data_AF-Q5BRW2-F1
#
_entry.id   AF-Q5BRW2-F1
#
_cell.length_a   1.000
_cell.length_b   1.000
_cell.length_c   1.000
_cell.angle_alpha   90.00
_cell.angle_beta   90.00
_cell.angle_gamma   90.00
#
_symmetry.space_group_name_H-M   'P 1'
#
loop_
_entity.id
_entity.type
_entity.pdbx_description
1 polymer ?
#
loop_
_entity_poly.entity_id
_entity_poly.type
_entity_poly.pdbx_seq_one_letter_code
_entity_poly.pdbx_strand_id
1 'polypeptide(L)'
;MAVTQPRRVAALTLSTRVAEEKNWQIGKQVGYIIRFEECWTPNFTVISYLTEGMMIQELLRDPLLTRFRVIMLDEVHERSLQTD
;
A
#
# COMPACT_ATOMS: atom_id res chain seq x y z
N MET A 1 3.36 7.23 -2.92
CA MET A 1 1.89 7.15 -2.81
C MET A 1 1.52 5.84 -2.15
N ALA A 2 0.49 5.83 -1.32
CA ALA A 2 -0.05 4.64 -0.66
C ALA A 2 -1.47 4.36 -1.21
N VAL A 3 -1.78 3.09 -1.50
CA VAL A 3 -3.11 2.62 -1.89
C VAL A 3 -3.53 1.53 -0.94
N THR A 4 -4.60 1.75 -0.17
CA THR A 4 -5.10 0.74 0.76
C THR A 4 -5.87 -0.35 0.00
N GLN A 5 -5.87 -1.56 0.52
CA GLN A 5 -6.65 -2.70 0.03
C GLN A 5 -7.18 -3.49 1.23
N PRO A 6 -8.44 -3.96 1.21
CA PRO A 6 -9.02 -4.69 2.33
C PRO A 6 -8.37 -6.08 2.49
N ARG A 7 -7.84 -6.64 1.39
CA ARG A 7 -7.33 -8.02 1.35
C ARG A 7 -5.87 -8.07 0.95
N ARG A 8 -5.13 -8.95 1.63
CA ARG A 8 -3.72 -9.27 1.32
C ARG A 8 -3.53 -9.68 -0.14
N VAL A 9 -4.42 -10.52 -0.67
CA VAL A 9 -4.34 -11.01 -2.05
C VAL A 9 -4.50 -9.85 -3.03
N ALA A 10 -5.43 -8.92 -2.77
CA ALA A 10 -5.62 -7.75 -3.64
C ALA A 10 -4.38 -6.85 -3.67
N ALA A 11 -3.78 -6.54 -2.51
CA ALA A 11 -2.55 -5.75 -2.44
C ALA A 11 -1.40 -6.38 -3.25
N LEU A 12 -1.20 -7.70 -3.13
CA LEU A 12 -0.19 -8.43 -3.88
C LEU A 12 -0.49 -8.43 -5.39
N THR A 13 -1.68 -8.87 -5.79
CA THR A 13 -2.06 -8.99 -7.20
C THR A 13 -2.03 -7.64 -7.92
N LEU A 14 -2.51 -6.57 -7.28
CA LEU A 14 -2.46 -5.22 -7.87
C LEU A 14 -1.03 -4.70 -7.98
N SER A 15 -0.18 -4.93 -6.97
CA SER A 15 1.23 -4.53 -7.06
C SER A 15 1.95 -5.21 -8.22
N THR A 16 1.68 -6.52 -8.43
CA THR A 16 2.22 -7.26 -9.57
C THR A 16 1.67 -6.75 -10.89
N ARG A 17 0.35 -6.56 -10.96
CA ARG A 17 -0.31 -6.12 -12.19
C ARG A 17 0.17 -4.74 -12.64
N VAL A 18 0.30 -3.78 -11.72
CA VAL A 18 0.80 -2.44 -12.03
C VAL A 18 2.29 -2.46 -12.39
N ALA A 19 3.08 -3.32 -11.78
CA ALA A 19 4.47 -3.50 -12.18
C ALA A 19 4.57 -4.00 -13.62
N GLU A 20 3.76 -4.98 -14.02
CA GLU A 20 3.69 -5.47 -15.41
C GLU A 20 3.24 -4.39 -16.39
N GLU A 21 2.14 -3.70 -16.10
CA GLU A 21 1.57 -2.67 -16.99
C GLU A 21 2.50 -1.47 -17.20
N LYS A 22 3.33 -1.14 -16.20
CA LYS A 22 4.29 -0.05 -16.27
C LYS A 22 5.69 -0.48 -16.70
N ASN A 23 5.91 -1.79 -16.90
CA ASN A 23 7.24 -2.36 -17.08
C ASN A 23 8.21 -1.92 -15.96
N TRP A 24 7.73 -1.98 -14.73
CA TRP A 24 8.42 -1.62 -13.51
C TRP A 24 8.76 -2.85 -12.67
N GLN A 25 9.67 -2.68 -11.71
CA GLN A 25 10.09 -3.76 -10.83
C GLN A 25 9.41 -3.65 -9.46
N ILE A 26 8.85 -4.77 -8.99
CA ILE A 26 8.34 -4.91 -7.61
C ILE A 26 9.50 -4.79 -6.61
N GLY A 27 9.27 -4.12 -5.49
CA GLY A 27 10.28 -3.76 -4.50
C GLY A 27 11.10 -2.54 -4.89
N LYS A 28 10.97 -2.08 -6.15
CA LYS A 28 11.60 -0.86 -6.67
C LYS A 28 10.53 0.21 -6.89
N GLN A 29 10.04 0.44 -8.10
CA GLN A 29 9.08 1.53 -8.36
C GLN A 29 7.69 1.21 -7.80
N VAL A 30 7.32 -0.07 -7.76
CA VAL A 30 6.08 -0.58 -7.17
C VAL A 30 6.45 -1.41 -5.95
N GLY A 31 5.69 -1.28 -4.86
CA GLY A 31 5.88 -2.12 -3.68
C GLY A 31 4.57 -2.55 -3.05
N TYR A 32 4.69 -3.40 -2.03
CA TYR A 32 3.58 -3.77 -1.17
C TYR A 32 3.99 -3.85 0.30
N ILE A 33 3.01 -3.64 1.19
CA ILE A 33 3.18 -3.69 2.65
C ILE A 33 1.98 -4.43 3.22
N ILE A 34 2.20 -5.67 3.64
CA ILE A 34 1.18 -6.54 4.20
C ILE A 34 1.67 -7.10 5.52
N ARG A 35 0.77 -7.66 6.33
CA ARG A 35 1.17 -8.23 7.61
C ARG A 35 2.24 -9.30 7.40
N PHE A 36 3.36 -9.16 8.13
CA PHE A 36 4.55 -10.02 8.12
C PHE A 36 5.42 -9.97 6.87
N GLU A 37 5.12 -9.13 5.87
CA GLU A 37 5.90 -9.08 4.64
C GLU A 37 5.86 -7.70 4.00
N GLU A 38 7.03 -7.17 3.67
CA GLU A 38 7.16 -5.88 3.02
C GLU A 38 8.14 -5.99 1.85
N CYS A 39 7.75 -5.48 0.69
CA CYS A 39 8.60 -5.42 -0.50
C CYS A 39 8.56 -4.01 -1.07
N TRP A 40 9.48 -3.15 -0.62
CA TRP A 40 9.62 -1.78 -1.08
C TRP A 40 11.02 -1.24 -0.76
N THR A 41 11.46 -0.25 -1.55
CA THR A 41 12.73 0.46 -1.35
C THR A 41 12.46 1.92 -0.96
N PRO A 42 13.01 2.41 0.16
CA PRO A 42 12.90 3.82 0.56
C PRO A 42 13.38 4.78 -0.53
N ASN A 43 12.68 5.90 -0.70
CA ASN A 43 12.96 6.94 -1.70
C ASN A 43 12.94 6.50 -3.19
N PHE A 44 12.76 5.21 -3.47
CA PHE A 44 12.67 4.68 -4.83
C PHE A 44 11.26 4.19 -5.18
N THR A 45 10.52 3.70 -4.18
CA THR A 45 9.14 3.24 -4.36
C THR A 45 8.21 4.42 -4.60
N VAL A 46 7.59 4.43 -5.77
CA VAL A 46 6.68 5.49 -6.21
C VAL A 46 5.27 5.21 -5.69
N ILE A 47 4.83 3.95 -5.78
CA ILE A 47 3.51 3.49 -5.34
C ILE A 47 3.64 2.22 -4.50
N SER A 48 2.94 2.19 -3.36
CA SER A 48 2.86 1.03 -2.49
C SER A 48 1.40 0.63 -2.26
N TYR A 49 1.12 -0.66 -2.44
CA TYR A 49 -0.17 -1.26 -2.10
C TYR A 49 -0.09 -1.86 -0.71
N LEU A 50 -0.99 -1.50 0.18
CA LEU A 50 -0.93 -1.91 1.57
C LEU A 50 -2.29 -2.31 2.11
N THR A 51 -2.32 -3.25 3.04
CA THR A 51 -3.57 -3.56 3.74
C THR A 51 -3.95 -2.46 4.72
N GLU A 52 -5.25 -2.25 4.96
CA GLU A 52 -5.75 -1.23 5.90
C GLU A 52 -5.08 -1.29 7.27
N GLY A 53 -4.95 -2.49 7.85
CA GLY A 53 -4.25 -2.66 9.13
C GLY A 53 -2.78 -2.21 9.11
N MET A 54 -2.08 -2.31 7.97
CA MET A 54 -0.72 -1.77 7.85
C MET A 54 -0.72 -0.24 7.72
N MET A 55 -1.75 0.33 7.10
CA MET A 55 -1.93 1.78 7.04
C MET A 55 -2.18 2.37 8.44
N ILE A 56 -2.99 1.72 9.25
CA ILE A 56 -3.20 2.10 10.65
C ILE A 56 -1.88 2.03 11.44
N GLN A 57 -1.07 0.99 11.23
CA GLN A 57 0.25 0.90 11.87
C GLN A 57 1.20 2.03 11.44
N GLU A 58 1.20 2.42 10.17
CA GLU A 58 1.95 3.57 9.70
C GLU A 58 1.44 4.88 10.32
N LEU A 59 0.13 5.07 10.45
CA LEU A 59 -0.47 6.23 11.12
C LEU A 59 -0.10 6.28 12.62
N LEU A 60 -0.05 5.13 13.30
CA LEU A 60 0.39 5.08 14.70
C LEU A 60 1.89 5.41 14.86
N ARG A 61 2.72 5.06 13.86
CA ARG A 61 4.16 5.36 13.86
C ARG A 61 4.43 6.81 13.49
N ASP A 62 3.74 7.31 12.47
CA ASP A 62 3.83 8.68 11.97
C ASP A 62 2.40 9.22 11.75
N PRO A 63 1.84 9.93 12.75
CA PRO A 63 0.49 10.50 12.67
C PRO A 63 0.29 11.50 11.54
N LEU A 64 1.37 12.06 10.99
CA LEU A 64 1.33 13.00 9.87
C LEU A 64 1.53 12.30 8.52
N LEU A 65 1.81 11.00 8.53
CA LEU A 65 2.01 10.17 7.34
C LEU A 65 2.98 10.81 6.34
N THR A 66 4.04 11.44 6.84
CA THR A 66 4.99 12.28 6.09
C THR A 66 5.71 11.52 4.97
N ARG A 67 5.79 10.19 5.08
CA ARG A 67 6.30 9.28 4.05
C ARG A 67 5.45 9.29 2.78
N PHE A 68 4.14 9.56 2.88
CA PHE A 68 3.20 9.48 1.77
C PHE A 68 2.71 10.86 1.37
N ARG A 69 2.93 11.22 0.10
CA ARG A 69 2.39 12.48 -0.47
C ARG A 69 0.91 12.39 -0.83
N VAL A 70 0.43 11.17 -1.12
CA VAL A 70 -0.93 10.86 -1.55
C VAL A 70 -1.29 9.51 -0.95
N ILE A 71 -2.50 9.45 -0.39
CA ILE A 71 -3.13 8.24 0.14
C ILE A 71 -4.43 8.05 -0.63
N MET A 72 -4.61 6.87 -1.21
CA MET A 72 -5.82 6.46 -1.88
C MET A 72 -6.49 5.37 -1.04
N LEU A 73 -7.72 5.65 -0.61
CA LEU A 73 -8.57 4.69 0.08
C LEU A 73 -9.38 3.92 -0.95
N ASP A 74 -8.98 2.70 -1.24
CA ASP A 74 -9.72 1.82 -2.16
C ASP A 74 -10.76 0.99 -1.39
N GLU A 75 -11.77 0.50 -2.10
CA GLU A 75 -12.83 -0.37 -1.54
C GLU A 75 -13.55 0.24 -0.32
N VAL A 76 -13.62 1.57 -0.21
CA VAL A 76 -14.22 2.29 0.94
C VAL A 76 -15.68 1.90 1.22
N HIS A 77 -16.35 1.33 0.24
CA HIS A 77 -17.72 0.84 0.37
C HIS A 77 -17.83 -0.46 1.19
N GLU A 78 -16.74 -1.23 1.39
CA GLU A 78 -16.75 -2.46 2.20
C GLU A 78 -16.99 -2.19 3.71
N ARG A 79 -17.11 -0.91 4.15
CA ARG A 79 -17.40 -0.48 5.56
C ARG A 79 -16.74 -1.40 6.59
N SER A 80 -15.43 -1.56 6.46
CA SER A 80 -14.64 -2.31 7.41
C SER A 80 -14.50 -1.49 8.71
N LEU A 81 -14.42 -2.16 9.87
CA LEU A 81 -14.12 -1.50 11.16
C LEU A 81 -12.81 -0.70 11.16
N GLN A 82 -11.95 -0.92 10.15
CA GLN A 82 -10.68 -0.21 9.98
C GLN A 82 -10.79 0.98 9.02
N THR A 83 -11.89 1.07 8.26
CA THR A 83 -12.16 2.15 7.30
C THR A 83 -13.02 3.27 7.91
N ASP A 84 -13.88 2.96 8.88
CA ASP A 84 -14.70 3.92 9.68
C ASP A 84 -13.91 4.54 10.85
#